data_AF-A0A967HZJ5-F1
#
_entry.id   AF-A0A967HZJ5-F1
#
_cell.length_a   1.000
_cell.length_b   1.000
_cell.length_c   1.000
_cell.angle_alpha   90.00
_cell.angle_beta   90.00
_cell.angle_gamma   90.00
#
_symmetry.space_group_name_H-M   'P 1'
#
loop_
_entity.id
_entity.type
_entity.pdbx_description
1 polymer ?
#
loop_
_entity_poly.entity_id
_entity_poly.type
_entity_poly.pdbx_seq_one_letter_code
_entity_poly.pdbx_strand_id
1 'polypeptide(L)'
;MSFKKNLKAKIYLDELLRKLTSTIRETPGQRRLDKGRTQELLEMTDLEHKKVRDLDLYVRPLEGETMEVLVFDNELPIYHTTVADVALRKSPVWKEIFSIKNIKKVMDDKDVIVSKGKESLNQLYNDALARLDLSYTGDDLALLVEDARRGLEQKSLEQIQESFDLFFALLHFQPVSLGILEHDIVVFARPKANGGAAKTFEYPIFFNDESFLLGLKKGTISPQSDLDLAWVMQYAQGEETADLQGVEVFEFLAVLALKEKP
;
A
#
# COMPACT_ATOMS: atom_id res chain seq x y z
N MET A 1 -17.22 -6.39 -3.88
CA MET A 1 -16.53 -5.57 -4.91
C MET A 1 -15.85 -6.53 -5.88
N SER A 2 -15.56 -6.16 -7.13
CA SER A 2 -14.76 -7.03 -8.01
C SER A 2 -13.31 -7.12 -7.49
N PHE A 3 -12.60 -8.18 -7.83
CA PHE A 3 -11.18 -8.35 -7.50
C PHE A 3 -10.35 -7.12 -7.91
N LYS A 4 -10.50 -6.65 -9.15
CA LYS A 4 -9.84 -5.43 -9.64
C LYS A 4 -10.05 -4.23 -8.71
N LYS A 5 -11.27 -4.03 -8.19
CA LYS A 5 -11.58 -2.92 -7.29
C LYS A 5 -10.93 -3.10 -5.91
N ASN A 6 -10.92 -4.32 -5.35
CA ASN A 6 -10.21 -4.61 -4.10
C ASN A 6 -8.70 -4.44 -4.24
N LEU A 7 -8.12 -4.87 -5.36
CA LEU A 7 -6.69 -4.71 -5.64
C LEU A 7 -6.30 -3.24 -5.77
N LYS A 8 -7.11 -2.43 -6.46
CA LYS A 8 -6.92 -0.95 -6.48
C LYS A 8 -7.00 -0.35 -5.08
N ALA A 9 -7.98 -0.77 -4.28
CA ALA A 9 -8.12 -0.30 -2.90
C ALA A 9 -6.89 -0.66 -2.05
N LYS A 10 -6.30 -1.85 -2.24
CA LYS A 10 -5.05 -2.24 -1.59
C LYS A 10 -3.88 -1.33 -2.00
N ILE A 11 -3.68 -1.12 -3.30
CA ILE A 11 -2.59 -0.25 -3.81
C ILE A 11 -2.71 1.15 -3.21
N TYR A 12 -3.93 1.68 -3.16
CA TYR A 12 -4.21 2.98 -2.55
C TYR A 12 -3.93 2.99 -1.03
N LEU A 13 -4.34 1.94 -0.30
CA LEU A 13 -4.01 1.81 1.14
C LEU A 13 -2.50 1.78 1.39
N ASP A 14 -1.74 1.04 0.57
CA ASP A 14 -0.28 0.96 0.66
C ASP A 14 0.37 2.34 0.45
N GLU A 15 -0.11 3.10 -0.54
CA GLU A 15 0.35 4.45 -0.81
C GLU A 15 -0.02 5.42 0.33
N LEU A 16 -1.25 5.32 0.84
CA LEU A 16 -1.76 6.14 1.92
C LEU A 16 -0.94 5.94 3.20
N LEU A 17 -0.66 4.69 3.57
CA LEU A 17 0.19 4.36 4.72
C LEU A 17 1.60 4.93 4.55
N ARG A 18 2.20 4.79 3.36
CA ARG A 18 3.54 5.34 3.07
C ARG A 18 3.57 6.87 3.20
N LYS A 19 2.55 7.57 2.70
CA LYS A 19 2.43 9.03 2.83
C LYS A 19 2.22 9.46 4.28
N LEU A 20 1.36 8.76 5.03
CA LEU A 20 1.12 9.04 6.45
C LEU A 20 2.37 8.80 7.30
N THR A 21 3.08 7.70 7.05
CA THR A 21 4.31 7.34 7.78
C THR A 21 5.46 8.31 7.51
N SER A 22 5.54 8.88 6.30
CA SER A 22 6.58 9.86 5.95
C SER A 22 6.28 11.28 6.45
N THR A 23 5.01 11.62 6.66
CA THR A 23 4.57 12.96 7.10
C THR A 23 4.44 13.07 8.62
N ILE A 24 4.22 11.97 9.33
CA ILE A 24 4.09 11.98 10.79
C ILE A 24 5.40 12.39 11.46
N ARG A 25 5.34 13.46 12.24
CA ARG A 25 6.42 13.85 13.15
C ARG A 25 6.20 13.15 14.47
N GLU A 26 7.20 12.44 15.00
CA GLU A 26 7.04 11.67 16.25
C GLU A 26 7.57 12.39 17.49
N THR A 27 8.30 13.50 17.31
CA THR A 27 8.90 14.27 18.39
C THR A 27 7.82 14.70 19.40
N PRO A 28 7.98 14.37 20.69
CA PRO A 28 7.05 14.79 21.75
C PRO A 28 6.81 16.30 21.70
N GLY A 29 5.55 16.73 21.72
CA GLY A 29 5.15 18.14 21.63
C GLY A 29 5.16 18.76 20.22
N GLN A 30 5.70 18.07 19.20
CA GLN A 30 5.66 18.49 17.80
C GLN A 30 4.99 17.45 16.89
N ARG A 31 4.26 16.50 17.49
CA ARG A 31 3.52 15.49 16.73
C ARG A 31 2.51 16.16 15.82
N ARG A 32 2.61 15.83 14.53
CA ARG A 32 1.72 16.36 13.49
C ARG A 32 1.24 15.20 12.66
N LEU A 33 -0.08 15.01 12.69
CA LEU A 33 -0.79 14.04 11.87
C LEU A 33 -1.36 14.76 10.65
N ASP A 34 -1.31 14.11 9.49
CA ASP A 34 -2.10 14.54 8.34
C ASP A 34 -3.54 14.08 8.52
N LYS A 35 -4.38 14.97 9.05
CA LYS A 35 -5.78 14.64 9.36
C LYS A 35 -6.60 14.28 8.12
N GLY A 36 -6.35 14.92 6.97
CA GLY A 36 -7.10 14.61 5.75
C GLY A 36 -6.86 13.18 5.30
N ARG A 37 -5.59 12.79 5.19
CA ARG A 37 -5.20 11.42 4.80
C ARG A 37 -5.57 10.37 5.85
N THR A 38 -5.52 10.72 7.13
CA THR A 38 -5.93 9.79 8.19
C THR A 38 -7.44 9.56 8.16
N GLN A 39 -8.22 10.57 7.79
CA GLN A 39 -9.66 10.40 7.58
C GLN A 39 -9.96 9.46 6.41
N GLU A 40 -9.25 9.61 5.28
CA GLU A 40 -9.35 8.67 4.14
C GLU A 40 -9.10 7.21 4.58
N LEU A 41 -8.10 6.98 5.45
CA LEU A 41 -7.81 5.65 6.00
C LEU A 41 -8.97 5.13 6.88
N LEU A 42 -9.50 5.99 7.75
CA LEU A 42 -10.59 5.64 8.67
C LEU A 42 -11.88 5.28 7.92
N GLU A 43 -12.18 5.97 6.82
CA GLU A 43 -13.34 5.68 5.97
C GLU A 43 -13.29 4.29 5.33
N MET A 44 -12.11 3.67 5.27
CA MET A 44 -11.90 2.30 4.80
C MET A 44 -11.96 1.25 5.93
N THR A 45 -12.08 1.67 7.18
CA THR A 45 -12.25 0.80 8.37
C THR A 45 -13.72 0.65 8.76
N ASP A 46 -14.02 -0.24 9.71
CA ASP A 46 -15.36 -0.46 10.28
C ASP A 46 -15.64 0.40 11.53
N LEU A 47 -14.71 1.29 11.89
CA LEU A 47 -14.88 2.18 13.02
C LEU A 47 -15.99 3.20 12.77
N GLU A 48 -16.89 3.32 13.75
CA GLU A 48 -17.98 4.28 13.70
C GLU A 48 -17.54 5.63 14.28
N HIS A 49 -17.76 6.71 13.54
CA HIS A 49 -17.50 8.06 14.04
C HIS A 49 -18.51 8.43 15.13
N LYS A 50 -18.00 8.94 16.25
CA LYS A 50 -18.78 9.38 17.39
C LYS A 50 -18.20 10.67 17.97
N LYS A 51 -18.98 11.74 17.90
CA LYS A 51 -18.61 13.01 18.55
C LYS A 51 -19.02 13.01 20.01
N VAL A 52 -18.06 13.24 20.90
CA VAL A 52 -18.29 13.26 22.36
C VAL A 52 -17.56 14.45 22.96
N ARG A 53 -18.31 15.38 23.57
CA ARG A 53 -17.77 16.67 24.03
C ARG A 53 -17.11 17.39 22.84
N ASP A 54 -15.84 17.74 22.97
CA ASP A 54 -14.96 18.32 21.95
C ASP A 54 -14.09 17.27 21.23
N LEU A 55 -14.28 15.98 21.51
CA LEU A 55 -13.51 14.89 20.91
C LEU A 55 -14.24 14.29 19.70
N ASP A 56 -13.48 14.09 18.62
CA ASP A 56 -13.84 13.22 17.51
C ASP A 56 -13.28 11.82 17.78
N LEU A 57 -14.17 10.87 18.03
CA LEU A 57 -13.82 9.48 18.35
C LEU A 57 -14.25 8.56 17.21
N TYR A 58 -13.51 7.48 17.05
CA TYR A 58 -13.83 6.37 16.15
C TYR A 58 -13.86 5.11 16.99
N VAL A 59 -14.97 4.38 16.96
CA VAL A 59 -15.24 3.30 17.93
C VAL A 59 -15.71 2.02 17.26
N ARG A 60 -15.31 0.88 17.85
CA ARG A 60 -15.92 -0.42 17.58
C ARG A 60 -16.05 -1.22 18.87
N PRO A 61 -17.11 -2.04 19.01
CA PRO A 61 -17.29 -2.87 20.20
C PRO A 61 -16.23 -3.98 20.27
N LEU A 62 -15.73 -4.25 21.48
CA LEU A 62 -14.92 -5.42 21.81
C LEU A 62 -15.75 -6.35 22.71
N GLU A 63 -15.17 -6.86 23.80
CA GLU A 63 -15.86 -7.72 24.78
C GLU A 63 -16.55 -6.92 25.88
N GLY A 64 -17.82 -7.25 26.14
CA GLY A 64 -18.62 -6.64 27.20
C GLY A 64 -18.90 -5.15 26.94
N GLU A 65 -18.59 -4.30 27.92
CA GLU A 65 -18.71 -2.84 27.78
C GLU A 65 -17.44 -2.19 27.21
N THR A 66 -16.38 -2.98 26.97
CA THR A 66 -15.10 -2.49 26.44
C THR A 66 -15.25 -2.20 24.95
N MET A 67 -14.73 -1.06 24.53
CA MET A 67 -14.68 -0.66 23.13
C MET A 67 -13.23 -0.38 22.76
N GLU A 68 -12.90 -0.58 21.49
CA GLU A 68 -11.76 0.08 20.91
C GLU A 68 -12.17 1.51 20.60
N VAL A 69 -11.43 2.48 21.13
CA VAL A 69 -11.72 3.90 21.00
C VAL A 69 -10.47 4.60 20.48
N LEU A 70 -10.49 4.97 19.21
CA LEU A 70 -9.49 5.84 18.61
C LEU A 70 -9.90 7.31 18.80
N VAL A 71 -8.98 8.13 19.32
CA VAL A 71 -9.16 9.58 19.39
C VAL A 71 -8.52 10.22 18.17
N PHE A 72 -9.30 10.98 17.41
CA PHE A 72 -8.83 11.65 16.19
C PHE A 72 -8.12 12.98 16.49
N ASP A 73 -7.00 12.89 17.21
CA ASP A 73 -6.10 14.00 17.52
C ASP A 73 -4.72 13.82 16.87
N ASN A 74 -3.76 14.69 17.20
CA ASN A 74 -2.40 14.63 16.61
C ASN A 74 -1.56 13.45 17.14
N GLU A 75 -1.94 12.84 18.25
CA GLU A 75 -1.26 11.67 18.82
C GLU A 75 -1.85 10.36 18.33
N LEU A 76 -3.10 10.39 17.84
CA LEU A 76 -3.86 9.27 17.34
C LEU A 76 -3.85 8.05 18.29
N PRO A 77 -4.20 8.21 19.58
CA PRO A 77 -4.21 7.11 20.52
C PRO A 77 -5.38 6.16 20.29
N ILE A 78 -5.14 4.86 20.46
CA ILE A 78 -6.17 3.81 20.53
C ILE A 78 -6.25 3.31 21.98
N TYR A 79 -7.45 3.29 22.54
CA TYR A 79 -7.74 2.79 23.89
C TYR A 79 -8.65 1.57 23.85
N HIS A 80 -8.47 0.64 24.79
CA HIS A 80 -9.44 -0.42 25.09
C HIS A 80 -10.15 -0.12 26.41
N THR A 81 -11.24 0.64 26.33
CA THR A 81 -12.03 1.08 27.49
C THR A 81 -13.38 1.59 27.04
N THR A 82 -14.13 2.24 27.91
CA THR A 82 -15.40 2.87 27.54
C THR A 82 -15.18 4.27 26.96
N VAL A 83 -16.10 4.71 26.08
CA VAL A 83 -16.13 6.08 25.57
C VAL A 83 -16.17 7.13 26.69
N ALA A 84 -16.84 6.82 27.81
CA ALA A 84 -16.91 7.70 28.97
C ALA A 84 -15.55 7.84 29.67
N ASP A 85 -14.78 6.75 29.81
CA ASP A 85 -13.44 6.77 30.38
C ASP A 85 -12.47 7.56 29.50
N VAL A 86 -12.54 7.41 28.17
CA VAL A 86 -11.75 8.24 27.24
C VAL A 86 -12.11 9.72 27.34
N ALA A 87 -13.41 10.04 27.38
CA ALA A 87 -13.87 11.42 27.54
C ALA A 87 -13.39 12.05 28.85
N LEU A 88 -13.39 11.28 29.95
CA LEU A 88 -12.83 11.71 31.24
C LEU A 88 -11.33 11.99 31.15
N ARG A 89 -10.57 11.15 30.44
CA ARG A 89 -9.10 11.28 30.35
C ARG A 89 -8.66 12.44 29.45
N LYS A 90 -9.32 12.61 28.30
CA LYS A 90 -8.89 13.57 27.27
C LYS A 90 -9.60 14.92 27.33
N SER A 91 -10.82 14.96 27.86
CA SER A 91 -11.60 16.20 28.02
C SER A 91 -12.41 16.20 29.33
N PRO A 92 -11.74 16.17 30.51
CA PRO A 92 -12.42 16.15 31.79
C PRO A 92 -13.20 17.46 32.04
N VAL A 93 -14.41 17.33 32.58
CA VAL A 93 -15.17 18.49 33.08
C VAL A 93 -14.69 18.84 34.49
N TRP A 94 -14.65 20.14 34.84
CA TRP A 94 -14.21 20.62 36.17
C TRP A 94 -14.75 19.83 37.36
N LYS A 95 -16.03 19.42 37.33
CA LYS A 95 -16.67 18.62 38.39
C LYS A 95 -16.04 17.23 38.57
N GLU A 96 -15.50 16.65 37.51
CA GLU A 96 -14.89 15.32 37.50
C GLU A 96 -13.46 15.34 38.08
N ILE A 97 -12.79 16.50 38.01
CA ILE A 97 -11.40 16.70 38.46
C ILE A 97 -11.28 16.82 39.99
N PHE A 98 -12.39 17.02 40.72
CA PHE A 98 -12.34 17.08 42.20
C PHE A 98 -12.02 15.73 42.88
N SER A 99 -12.07 14.62 42.15
CA SER A 99 -11.71 13.29 42.66
C SER A 99 -10.25 12.97 42.39
N ILE A 100 -9.45 12.72 43.44
CA ILE A 100 -8.03 12.31 43.32
C ILE A 100 -7.88 11.06 42.45
N LYS A 101 -8.86 10.15 42.48
CA LYS A 101 -8.87 8.95 41.63
C LYS A 101 -8.98 9.32 40.15
N ASN A 102 -9.81 10.30 39.81
CA ASN A 102 -9.99 10.75 38.44
C ASN A 102 -8.77 11.54 37.95
N ILE A 103 -8.16 12.37 38.82
CA ILE A 103 -6.90 13.06 38.50
C ILE A 103 -5.82 12.05 38.10
N LYS A 104 -5.67 10.94 38.85
CA LYS A 104 -4.71 9.88 38.50
C LYS A 104 -4.96 9.29 37.11
N LYS A 105 -6.22 9.02 36.76
CA LYS A 105 -6.60 8.51 35.43
C LYS A 105 -6.31 9.49 34.29
N VAL A 106 -6.53 10.79 34.52
CA VAL A 106 -6.23 11.84 33.53
C VAL A 106 -4.72 11.96 33.33
N MET A 107 -3.94 11.79 34.40
CA MET A 107 -2.48 11.92 34.35
C MET A 107 -1.76 10.70 33.78
N ASP A 108 -2.30 9.49 33.95
CA ASP A 108 -1.69 8.25 33.50
C ASP A 108 -2.72 7.38 32.77
N ASP A 109 -2.48 7.14 31.48
CA ASP A 109 -3.35 6.39 30.58
C ASP A 109 -2.74 5.04 30.14
N LYS A 110 -1.59 4.67 30.69
CA LYS A 110 -0.85 3.45 30.31
C LYS A 110 -1.62 2.16 30.59
N ASP A 111 -2.60 2.21 31.48
CA ASP A 111 -3.45 1.07 31.84
C ASP A 111 -4.47 0.71 30.77
N VAL A 112 -4.86 1.67 29.92
CA VAL A 112 -5.94 1.51 28.93
C VAL A 112 -5.51 1.76 27.50
N ILE A 113 -4.35 2.38 27.29
CA ILE A 113 -3.88 2.69 25.95
C ILE A 113 -3.16 1.50 25.31
N VAL A 114 -3.48 1.26 24.04
CA VAL A 114 -2.94 0.14 23.26
C VAL A 114 -1.84 0.60 22.33
N SER A 115 -2.07 1.68 21.58
CA SER A 115 -1.12 2.20 20.60
C SER A 115 -1.25 3.71 20.44
N LYS A 116 -0.20 4.35 19.89
CA LYS A 116 -0.17 5.77 19.54
C LYS A 116 0.59 5.97 18.22
N GLY A 117 0.26 7.03 17.47
CA GLY A 117 1.03 7.47 16.29
C GLY A 117 1.14 6.39 15.20
N LYS A 118 2.37 6.06 14.77
CA LYS A 118 2.61 5.08 13.69
C LYS A 118 2.04 3.70 13.98
N GLU A 119 2.06 3.26 15.24
CA GLU A 119 1.50 1.97 15.62
C GLU A 119 -0.02 1.95 15.38
N SER A 120 -0.73 3.02 15.76
CA SER A 120 -2.16 3.17 15.47
C SER A 120 -2.44 3.22 13.97
N LEU A 121 -1.59 3.91 13.19
CA LEU A 121 -1.73 3.95 11.73
C LEU A 121 -1.57 2.57 11.09
N ASN A 122 -0.59 1.78 11.54
CA ASN A 122 -0.40 0.41 11.07
C ASN A 122 -1.59 -0.48 11.45
N GLN A 123 -2.15 -0.31 12.66
CA GLN A 123 -3.35 -1.03 13.08
C GLN A 123 -4.54 -0.69 12.19
N LEU A 124 -4.82 0.60 11.97
CA LEU A 124 -5.89 1.04 11.07
C LEU A 124 -5.70 0.55 9.62
N TYR A 125 -4.46 0.54 9.13
CA TYR A 125 -4.14 -0.04 7.82
C TYR A 125 -4.45 -1.54 7.77
N ASN A 126 -4.06 -2.30 8.78
CA ASN A 126 -4.34 -3.74 8.84
C ASN A 126 -5.84 -4.01 8.93
N ASP A 127 -6.58 -3.21 9.71
CA ASP A 127 -8.03 -3.26 9.81
C ASP A 127 -8.69 -2.99 8.45
N ALA A 128 -8.27 -1.93 7.74
CA ALA A 128 -8.77 -1.62 6.41
C ALA A 128 -8.42 -2.72 5.39
N LEU A 129 -7.19 -3.25 5.44
CA LEU A 129 -6.72 -4.30 4.54
C LEU A 129 -7.49 -5.61 4.73
N ALA A 130 -7.78 -5.98 5.98
CA ALA A 130 -8.52 -7.20 6.31
C ALA A 130 -9.96 -7.21 5.77
N ARG A 131 -10.50 -6.04 5.41
CA ARG A 131 -11.82 -5.91 4.79
C ARG A 131 -11.81 -6.12 3.27
N LEU A 132 -10.64 -6.11 2.64
CA LEU A 132 -10.50 -6.32 1.21
C LEU A 132 -10.46 -7.82 0.90
N ASP A 133 -11.37 -8.25 0.02
CA ASP A 133 -11.28 -9.59 -0.57
C ASP A 133 -10.28 -9.58 -1.73
N LEU A 134 -9.06 -10.01 -1.42
CA LEU A 134 -7.95 -10.09 -2.37
C LEU A 134 -7.81 -11.50 -2.98
N SER A 135 -8.78 -12.39 -2.74
CA SER A 135 -8.81 -13.68 -3.43
C SER A 135 -9.13 -13.47 -4.91
N TYR A 136 -8.51 -14.28 -5.77
CA TYR A 136 -8.70 -14.20 -7.21
C TYR A 136 -8.67 -15.58 -7.87
N THR A 137 -9.28 -15.63 -9.05
CA THR A 137 -9.35 -16.78 -9.95
C THR A 137 -8.63 -16.50 -11.27
N GLY A 138 -8.51 -17.51 -12.13
CA GLY A 138 -8.01 -17.32 -13.49
C GLY A 138 -8.89 -16.36 -14.31
N ASP A 139 -10.21 -16.41 -14.12
CA ASP A 139 -11.15 -15.54 -14.81
C ASP A 139 -10.97 -14.06 -14.40
N ASP A 140 -10.71 -13.81 -13.11
CA ASP A 140 -10.40 -12.46 -12.62
C ASP A 140 -9.14 -11.88 -13.29
N LEU A 141 -8.11 -12.71 -13.45
CA LEU A 141 -6.86 -12.30 -14.11
C LEU A 141 -7.05 -12.14 -15.62
N ALA A 142 -7.87 -12.98 -16.27
CA ALA A 142 -8.20 -12.83 -17.68
C ALA A 142 -8.86 -11.47 -17.97
N LEU A 143 -9.70 -10.97 -17.06
CA LEU A 143 -10.26 -9.62 -17.16
C LEU A 143 -9.17 -8.53 -17.05
N LEU A 144 -8.16 -8.70 -16.20
CA LEU A 144 -7.03 -7.77 -16.12
C LEU A 144 -6.17 -7.78 -17.39
N VAL A 145 -5.92 -8.97 -17.96
CA VAL A 145 -5.22 -9.11 -19.25
C VAL A 145 -6.00 -8.41 -20.35
N GLU A 146 -7.33 -8.52 -20.35
CA GLU A 146 -8.15 -7.90 -21.39
C GLU A 146 -8.17 -6.37 -21.30
N ASP A 147 -8.19 -5.82 -20.09
CA ASP A 147 -8.01 -4.38 -19.90
C ASP A 147 -6.62 -3.92 -20.38
N ALA A 148 -5.57 -4.72 -20.14
CA ALA A 148 -4.22 -4.43 -20.62
C ALA A 148 -4.11 -4.49 -22.15
N ARG A 149 -4.74 -5.50 -22.77
CA ARG A 149 -4.85 -5.63 -24.23
C ARG A 149 -5.49 -4.39 -24.83
N ARG A 150 -6.62 -3.96 -24.28
CA ARG A 150 -7.32 -2.74 -24.72
C ARG A 150 -6.44 -1.50 -24.58
N GLY A 151 -5.72 -1.38 -23.46
CA GLY A 151 -4.77 -0.29 -23.23
C GLY A 151 -3.68 -0.22 -24.29
N LEU A 152 -3.09 -1.36 -24.65
CA LEU A 152 -2.09 -1.47 -25.72
C LEU A 152 -2.67 -1.14 -27.10
N GLU A 153 -3.82 -1.70 -27.46
CA GLU A 153 -4.49 -1.45 -28.74
C GLU A 153 -4.87 0.02 -28.92
N GLN A 154 -5.31 0.67 -27.84
CA GLN A 154 -5.68 2.09 -27.82
C GLN A 154 -4.49 3.03 -27.65
N LYS A 155 -3.28 2.49 -27.41
CA LYS A 155 -2.09 3.28 -27.03
C LYS A 155 -2.39 4.25 -25.88
N SER A 156 -3.12 3.76 -24.88
CA SER A 156 -3.50 4.53 -23.70
C SER A 156 -2.50 4.30 -22.59
N LEU A 157 -1.61 5.28 -22.38
CA LEU A 157 -0.60 5.22 -21.32
C LEU A 157 -1.24 5.00 -19.94
N GLU A 158 -2.36 5.68 -19.67
CA GLU A 158 -3.11 5.55 -18.41
C GLU A 158 -3.61 4.12 -18.18
N GLN A 159 -4.22 3.48 -19.20
CA GLN A 159 -4.72 2.09 -19.06
C GLN A 159 -3.57 1.08 -18.93
N ILE A 160 -2.45 1.31 -19.63
CA ILE A 160 -1.27 0.45 -19.53
C ILE A 160 -0.62 0.58 -18.15
N GLN A 161 -0.46 1.81 -17.65
CA GLN A 161 0.06 2.07 -16.31
C GLN A 161 -0.84 1.43 -15.24
N GLU A 162 -2.17 1.58 -15.35
CA GLU A 162 -3.10 0.90 -14.45
C GLU A 162 -2.92 -0.62 -14.49
N SER A 163 -2.72 -1.20 -15.67
CA SER A 163 -2.50 -2.64 -15.82
C SER A 163 -1.18 -3.07 -15.18
N PHE A 164 -0.11 -2.29 -15.36
CA PHE A 164 1.15 -2.51 -14.66
C PHE A 164 0.99 -2.43 -13.14
N ASP A 165 0.36 -1.39 -12.62
CA ASP A 165 0.15 -1.23 -11.17
C ASP A 165 -0.56 -2.44 -10.56
N LEU A 166 -1.59 -2.96 -11.24
CA LEU A 166 -2.32 -4.14 -10.79
C LEU A 166 -1.46 -5.41 -10.79
N PHE A 167 -0.80 -5.74 -11.91
CA PHE A 167 0.04 -6.94 -11.96
C PHE A 167 1.29 -6.83 -11.07
N PHE A 168 1.88 -5.64 -10.96
CA PHE A 168 3.07 -5.43 -10.16
C PHE A 168 2.76 -5.48 -8.67
N ALA A 169 1.57 -5.04 -8.25
CA ALA A 169 1.09 -5.23 -6.88
C ALA A 169 0.93 -6.71 -6.51
N LEU A 170 0.55 -7.58 -7.46
CA LEU A 170 0.40 -9.02 -7.23
C LEU A 170 1.74 -9.76 -7.24
N LEU A 171 2.66 -9.35 -8.11
CA LEU A 171 3.90 -10.08 -8.38
C LEU A 171 5.16 -9.43 -7.81
N HIS A 172 5.00 -8.30 -7.12
CA HIS A 172 6.08 -7.51 -6.50
C HIS A 172 7.15 -7.05 -7.49
N PHE A 173 6.72 -6.63 -8.68
CA PHE A 173 7.59 -5.95 -9.63
C PHE A 173 7.84 -4.51 -9.17
N GLN A 174 9.02 -4.00 -9.47
CA GLN A 174 9.40 -2.64 -9.14
C GLN A 174 10.22 -2.01 -10.28
N PRO A 175 10.23 -0.67 -10.40
CA PRO A 175 11.11 0.01 -11.34
C PRO A 175 12.58 -0.30 -11.01
N VAL A 176 13.38 -0.55 -12.06
CA VAL A 176 14.81 -0.84 -11.96
C VAL A 176 15.58 0.16 -12.78
N SER A 177 16.55 0.84 -12.16
CA SER A 177 17.53 1.63 -12.89
C SER A 177 18.73 0.76 -13.23
N LEU A 178 19.01 0.61 -14.53
CA LEU A 178 20.17 -0.14 -15.04
C LEU A 178 21.35 0.77 -15.37
N GLY A 179 21.27 2.08 -15.07
CA GLY A 179 22.30 3.06 -15.43
C GLY A 179 22.46 3.29 -16.94
N ILE A 180 21.53 2.76 -17.75
CA ILE A 180 21.49 2.94 -19.19
C ILE A 180 20.72 4.23 -19.49
N LEU A 181 21.32 5.12 -20.28
CA LEU A 181 20.86 6.49 -20.60
C LEU A 181 19.85 6.55 -21.74
N GLU A 182 19.05 5.50 -21.93
CA GLU A 182 17.97 5.57 -22.90
C GLU A 182 16.74 6.19 -22.25
N HIS A 183 16.39 7.38 -22.76
CA HIS A 183 15.45 8.28 -22.10
C HIS A 183 14.01 7.78 -22.16
N ASP A 184 13.73 6.82 -23.05
CA ASP A 184 12.37 6.46 -23.46
C ASP A 184 12.00 5.02 -23.09
N ILE A 185 12.88 4.28 -22.40
CA ILE A 185 12.61 2.90 -21.94
C ILE A 185 12.58 2.87 -20.41
N VAL A 186 11.41 2.52 -19.88
CA VAL A 186 11.23 2.23 -18.46
C VAL A 186 11.37 0.74 -18.25
N VAL A 187 12.19 0.36 -17.26
CA VAL A 187 12.44 -1.04 -16.91
C VAL A 187 11.80 -1.37 -15.57
N PHE A 188 11.03 -2.46 -15.55
CA PHE A 188 10.47 -3.04 -14.34
C PHE A 188 10.95 -4.47 -14.19
N ALA A 189 11.23 -4.92 -12.98
CA ALA A 189 11.58 -6.31 -12.76
C ALA A 189 11.27 -6.74 -11.34
N ARG A 190 11.20 -8.05 -11.12
CA ARG A 190 10.99 -8.62 -9.79
C ARG A 190 12.32 -8.86 -9.09
N PRO A 191 12.52 -8.43 -7.84
CA PRO A 191 13.74 -8.74 -7.10
C PRO A 191 13.87 -10.23 -6.81
N LYS A 192 15.05 -10.79 -7.04
CA LYS A 192 15.33 -12.17 -6.66
C LYS A 192 15.68 -12.25 -5.17
N ALA A 193 14.89 -12.99 -4.39
CA ALA A 193 15.03 -13.07 -2.94
C ALA A 193 16.39 -13.63 -2.45
N ASN A 194 17.10 -14.42 -3.27
CA ASN A 194 18.32 -15.15 -2.88
C ASN A 194 19.56 -14.83 -3.76
N GLY A 195 19.68 -13.61 -4.29
CA GLY A 195 20.71 -13.21 -5.26
C GLY A 195 22.15 -13.04 -4.74
N GLY A 196 22.49 -13.49 -3.53
CA GLY A 196 23.81 -13.23 -2.93
C GLY A 196 24.08 -11.73 -2.74
N ALA A 197 25.34 -11.30 -2.80
CA ALA A 197 25.73 -9.90 -2.61
C ALA A 197 25.32 -8.97 -3.77
N ALA A 198 25.01 -9.53 -4.94
CA ALA A 198 24.61 -8.78 -6.13
C ALA A 198 23.08 -8.73 -6.25
N LYS A 199 22.52 -7.55 -6.52
CA LYS A 199 21.08 -7.41 -6.78
C LYS A 199 20.76 -7.99 -8.15
N THR A 200 20.16 -9.18 -8.17
CA THR A 200 19.63 -9.80 -9.38
C THR A 200 18.12 -9.62 -9.44
N PHE A 201 17.60 -9.37 -10.63
CA PHE A 201 16.17 -9.27 -10.90
C PHE A 201 15.73 -10.38 -11.86
N GLU A 202 14.46 -10.75 -11.78
CA GLU A 202 13.82 -11.76 -12.60
C GLU A 202 12.75 -11.11 -13.47
N TYR A 203 12.62 -11.65 -14.69
CA TYR A 203 11.62 -11.28 -15.69
C TYR A 203 11.59 -9.77 -16.01
N PRO A 204 12.71 -9.13 -16.38
CA PRO A 204 12.68 -7.72 -16.72
C PRO A 204 11.70 -7.43 -17.87
N ILE A 205 10.88 -6.42 -17.63
CA ILE A 205 9.90 -5.84 -18.54
C ILE A 205 10.44 -4.49 -18.99
N PHE A 206 10.42 -4.29 -20.29
CA PHE A 206 10.85 -3.07 -20.96
C PHE A 206 9.63 -2.44 -21.61
N PHE A 207 9.32 -1.21 -21.24
CA PHE A 207 8.22 -0.45 -21.80
C PHE A 207 8.71 0.87 -22.33
N ASN A 208 8.42 1.16 -23.60
CA ASN A 208 8.67 2.45 -24.20
C ASN A 208 7.35 3.23 -24.32
N ASP A 209 7.27 4.38 -23.64
CA ASP A 209 6.04 5.16 -23.52
C ASP A 209 5.70 5.97 -24.77
N GLU A 210 6.67 6.26 -25.63
CA GLU A 210 6.45 6.93 -26.92
C GLU A 210 5.92 5.98 -28.00
N SER A 211 6.55 4.81 -28.13
CA SER A 211 6.26 3.81 -29.17
C SER A 211 5.23 2.77 -28.73
N PHE A 212 4.95 2.67 -27.43
CA PHE A 212 4.11 1.65 -26.80
C PHE A 212 4.62 0.22 -27.00
N LEU A 213 5.92 0.07 -27.28
CA LEU A 213 6.56 -1.24 -27.36
C LEU A 213 6.75 -1.79 -25.94
N LEU A 214 6.20 -2.98 -25.73
CA LEU A 214 6.26 -3.72 -24.48
C LEU A 214 6.94 -5.06 -24.74
N GLY A 215 8.02 -5.33 -24.03
CA GLY A 215 8.74 -6.60 -24.10
C GLY A 215 9.07 -7.14 -22.72
N LEU A 216 9.11 -8.47 -22.59
CA LEU A 216 9.61 -9.15 -21.41
C LEU A 216 10.71 -10.12 -21.81
N LYS A 217 11.84 -10.05 -21.12
CA LYS A 217 12.91 -11.05 -21.22
C LYS A 217 12.76 -12.06 -20.08
N LYS A 218 12.71 -13.34 -20.40
CA LYS A 218 12.68 -14.44 -19.44
C LYS A 218 14.06 -14.61 -18.78
N GLY A 219 14.05 -15.11 -17.56
CA GLY A 219 15.25 -15.33 -16.76
C GLY A 219 15.64 -14.11 -15.94
N THR A 220 16.93 -13.97 -15.67
CA THR A 220 17.46 -12.95 -14.76
C THR A 220 18.19 -11.83 -15.49
N ILE A 221 18.28 -10.68 -14.83
CA ILE A 221 19.15 -9.58 -15.19
C ILE A 221 19.87 -9.03 -13.96
N SER A 222 21.13 -8.67 -14.11
CA SER A 222 21.94 -8.02 -13.09
C SER A 222 22.44 -6.67 -13.59
N PRO A 223 22.21 -5.56 -12.86
CA PRO A 223 22.81 -4.26 -13.19
C PRO A 223 24.34 -4.24 -13.11
N GLN A 224 24.96 -5.30 -12.59
CA GLN A 224 26.41 -5.45 -12.46
C GLN A 224 27.02 -6.36 -13.53
N SER A 225 26.20 -6.90 -14.45
CA SER A 225 26.65 -7.80 -15.51
C SER A 225 26.76 -7.02 -16.82
N ASP A 226 27.98 -6.87 -17.32
CA ASP A 226 28.23 -6.18 -18.59
C ASP A 226 27.51 -6.84 -19.77
N LEU A 227 27.38 -8.18 -19.73
CA LEU A 227 26.63 -8.94 -20.74
C LEU A 227 25.14 -8.62 -20.71
N ASP A 228 24.56 -8.49 -19.52
CA ASP A 228 23.14 -8.16 -19.35
C ASP A 228 22.87 -6.73 -19.81
N LEU A 229 23.75 -5.78 -19.45
CA LEU A 229 23.63 -4.39 -19.88
C LEU A 229 23.80 -4.25 -21.40
N ALA A 230 24.74 -4.98 -21.99
CA ALA A 230 24.92 -5.02 -23.45
C ALA A 230 23.67 -5.53 -24.16
N TRP A 231 23.05 -6.61 -23.67
CA TRP A 231 21.80 -7.12 -24.23
C TRP A 231 20.67 -6.06 -24.15
N VAL A 232 20.55 -5.36 -23.01
CA VAL A 232 19.53 -4.31 -22.87
C VAL A 232 19.77 -3.18 -23.87
N MET A 233 21.02 -2.74 -24.07
CA MET A 233 21.36 -1.74 -25.08
C MET A 233 21.01 -2.20 -26.51
N GLN A 234 21.25 -3.47 -26.84
CA GLN A 234 20.89 -4.03 -28.14
C GLN A 234 19.38 -4.10 -28.34
N TYR A 235 18.63 -4.50 -27.30
CA TYR A 235 17.16 -4.52 -27.35
C TYR A 235 16.59 -3.12 -27.57
N ALA A 236 17.14 -2.15 -26.84
CA ALA A 236 16.85 -0.73 -26.94
C ALA A 236 17.03 -0.17 -28.36
N GLN A 237 18.11 -0.59 -29.03
CA GLN A 237 18.44 -0.21 -30.41
C GLN A 237 17.61 -0.98 -31.46
N GLY A 238 16.79 -1.94 -31.04
CA GLY A 238 16.03 -2.83 -31.92
C GLY A 238 16.86 -3.91 -32.61
N GLU A 239 18.09 -4.16 -32.13
CA GLU A 239 18.98 -5.22 -32.61
C GLU A 239 18.64 -6.59 -32.01
N GLU A 240 18.02 -6.60 -30.83
CA GLU A 240 17.57 -7.79 -30.11
C GLU A 240 16.06 -7.77 -29.87
N THR A 241 15.49 -8.95 -29.67
CA THR A 241 14.03 -9.09 -29.42
C THR A 241 13.77 -9.72 -28.05
N ALA A 242 12.74 -9.23 -27.37
CA ALA A 242 12.29 -9.80 -26.12
C ALA A 242 11.63 -11.18 -26.33
N ASP A 243 11.69 -12.04 -25.30
CA ASP A 243 11.11 -13.39 -25.33
C ASP A 243 9.58 -13.40 -25.45
N LEU A 244 8.93 -12.33 -24.99
CA LEU A 244 7.48 -12.07 -25.10
C LEU A 244 7.26 -10.60 -25.43
N GLN A 245 6.21 -10.31 -26.19
CA GLN A 245 5.90 -8.94 -26.64
C GLN A 245 4.41 -8.60 -26.52
N GLY A 246 4.12 -7.31 -26.33
CA GLY A 246 2.75 -6.79 -26.27
C GLY A 246 1.91 -7.47 -25.20
N VAL A 247 0.73 -7.98 -25.59
CA VAL A 247 -0.21 -8.61 -24.65
C VAL A 247 0.31 -9.92 -24.04
N GLU A 248 1.21 -10.62 -24.72
CA GLU A 248 1.79 -11.89 -24.23
C GLU A 248 2.54 -11.68 -22.91
N VAL A 249 3.04 -10.46 -22.67
CA VAL A 249 3.64 -10.07 -21.38
C VAL A 249 2.61 -10.17 -20.25
N PHE A 250 1.41 -9.62 -20.44
CA PHE A 250 0.35 -9.66 -19.43
C PHE A 250 -0.24 -11.06 -19.25
N GLU A 251 -0.36 -11.84 -20.34
CA GLU A 251 -0.75 -13.25 -20.27
C GLU A 251 0.24 -14.07 -19.44
N PHE A 252 1.55 -13.83 -19.63
CA PHE A 252 2.59 -14.44 -18.81
C PHE A 252 2.49 -14.02 -17.34
N LEU A 253 2.27 -12.74 -17.05
CA LEU A 253 2.10 -12.25 -15.68
C LEU A 253 0.87 -12.88 -15.01
N ALA A 254 -0.23 -13.06 -15.72
CA ALA A 254 -1.41 -13.77 -15.19
C ALA A 254 -1.09 -15.23 -14.83
N VAL A 255 -0.39 -15.95 -15.71
CA VAL A 255 0.06 -17.32 -15.44
C VAL A 255 1.02 -17.36 -14.25
N LEU A 256 1.93 -16.39 -14.14
CA LEU A 256 2.86 -16.29 -13.02
C LEU A 256 2.11 -16.06 -11.70
N ALA A 257 1.12 -15.16 -11.70
CA ALA A 257 0.31 -14.87 -10.52
C ALA A 257 -0.46 -16.12 -10.05
N LEU A 258 -1.05 -16.90 -10.96
CA LEU A 258 -1.73 -18.15 -10.60
C LEU A 258 -0.80 -19.20 -9.98
N LYS A 259 0.45 -19.29 -10.45
CA LYS A 259 1.44 -20.22 -9.89
C LYS A 259 1.90 -19.83 -8.49
N GLU A 260 1.88 -18.54 -8.21
CA GLU A 260 2.34 -17.96 -6.95
C GLU A 260 1.20 -17.60 -6.01
N LYS A 261 -0.02 -18.07 -6.33
CA LYS A 261 -1.17 -17.91 -5.48
C LYS A 261 -0.83 -18.42 -4.07
N PRO A 262 -1.00 -17.59 -3.03
CA PRO A 262 -0.73 -18.00 -1.65
C PRO A 262 -1.62 -19.15 -1.18
#